data_AF-A0A7J4RGV8-F1
#
_entry.id   AF-A0A7J4RGV8-F1
#
_cell.length_a   1.000
_cell.length_b   1.000
_cell.length_c   1.000
_cell.angle_alpha   90.00
_cell.angle_beta   90.00
_cell.angle_gamma   90.00
#
_symmetry.space_group_name_H-M   'P 1'
#
loop_
_entity.id
_entity.type
_entity.pdbx_description
1 polymer ?
#
loop_
_entity_poly.entity_id
_entity_poly.type
_entity_poly.pdbx_seq_one_letter_code
_entity_poly.pdbx_strand_id
1 'polypeptide(L)'
;MTNLSSHDELHATTSGDAQLREYLASNPPDRIVYTENVHWGHSYAFDASIQTTSIPTLGLLTLEESVQSAATTAIRMDDVATLRELDIGYAISSPIGTVALTLGPSPYWSVERNYQGARYWKLWDEPSPSRVSEGIAFDSTTCEEMKGCEMKLDPWRNHRFNDPLDRSDHRIILEKKGTYTWNSVVDDANVQGLYNVCIVYEQIGDFDSYQIIINERAMDLNKMSGWNHECTNVQLNQTLDVRIELNQDGAAWINPLGFSGRSSEIIDSTGLRIHHIELKR
;
A
#
# COMPACT_ATOMS: atom_id res chain seq x y z
N MET A 1 -16.84 14.94 20.62
CA MET A 1 -15.55 15.64 20.70
C MET A 1 -14.51 14.62 20.26
N THR A 2 -14.06 14.69 19.00
CA THR A 2 -13.12 13.72 18.43
C THR A 2 -11.71 14.10 18.89
N ASN A 3 -10.96 13.14 19.45
CA ASN A 3 -9.60 13.38 19.89
C ASN A 3 -8.68 13.30 18.67
N LEU A 4 -7.81 14.29 18.47
CA LEU A 4 -6.89 14.31 17.33
C LEU A 4 -6.03 13.04 17.26
N SER A 5 -5.69 12.44 18.41
CA SER A 5 -4.85 11.25 18.50
C SER A 5 -5.50 9.94 18.03
N SER A 6 -6.81 9.92 17.74
CA SER A 6 -7.51 8.73 17.25
C SER A 6 -7.77 8.77 15.74
N HIS A 7 -7.16 9.72 15.02
CA HIS A 7 -7.30 9.83 13.57
C HIS A 7 -6.26 8.97 12.86
N ASP A 8 -6.73 8.09 11.97
CA ASP A 8 -5.88 7.15 11.23
C ASP A 8 -4.83 7.86 10.37
N GLU A 9 -5.15 9.05 9.87
CA GLU A 9 -4.25 9.85 9.04
C GLU A 9 -3.02 10.36 9.80
N LEU A 10 -3.07 10.44 11.14
CA LEU A 10 -1.89 10.79 11.92
C LEU A 10 -0.88 9.66 12.03
N HIS A 11 -1.34 8.42 11.98
CA HIS A 11 -0.50 7.27 12.29
C HIS A 11 0.45 6.96 11.14
N ALA A 12 1.71 6.65 11.46
CA ALA A 12 2.70 6.20 10.47
C ALA A 12 2.55 4.73 10.06
N THR A 13 1.43 4.15 10.47
CA THR A 13 1.16 2.73 10.51
C THR A 13 -0.35 2.52 10.40
N THR A 14 -0.76 1.40 9.84
CA THR A 14 -2.16 1.07 9.59
C THR A 14 -2.70 0.06 10.59
N SER A 15 -4.03 -0.12 10.60
CA SER A 15 -4.70 -1.25 11.28
C SER A 15 -4.14 -2.61 10.83
N GLY A 16 -3.85 -2.75 9.53
CA GLY A 16 -3.20 -3.92 8.95
C GLY A 16 -1.81 -4.17 9.53
N ASP A 17 -1.01 -3.12 9.67
CA ASP A 17 0.32 -3.23 10.29
C ASP A 17 0.22 -3.69 11.76
N ALA A 18 -0.75 -3.16 12.52
CA ALA A 18 -1.00 -3.58 13.89
C ALA A 18 -1.39 -5.07 14.01
N GLN A 19 -2.29 -5.56 13.15
CA GLN A 19 -2.69 -6.97 13.11
C GLN A 19 -1.53 -7.88 12.72
N LEU A 20 -0.73 -7.47 11.74
CA LEU A 20 0.40 -8.25 11.30
C LEU A 20 1.47 -8.38 12.41
N ARG A 21 1.68 -7.33 13.19
CA ARG A 21 2.57 -7.37 14.36
C ARG A 21 2.11 -8.39 15.39
N GLU A 22 0.82 -8.41 15.75
CA GLU A 22 0.27 -9.37 16.70
C GLU A 22 0.42 -10.81 16.20
N TYR A 23 0.22 -11.03 14.90
CA TYR A 23 0.48 -12.31 14.26
C TYR A 23 1.93 -12.74 14.42
N LEU A 24 2.90 -11.86 14.14
CA LEU A 24 4.33 -12.17 14.22
C LEU A 24 4.81 -12.42 15.65
N ALA A 25 4.27 -11.70 16.64
CA ALA A 25 4.56 -11.98 18.05
C ALA A 25 4.14 -13.40 18.46
N SER A 26 3.06 -13.91 17.86
CA SER A 26 2.57 -15.26 18.11
C SER A 26 3.20 -16.32 17.19
N ASN A 27 3.81 -15.90 16.09
CA ASN A 27 4.38 -16.76 15.05
C ASN A 27 5.75 -16.18 14.62
N PRO A 28 6.76 -16.22 15.51
CA PRO A 28 8.06 -15.64 15.22
C PRO A 28 8.73 -16.38 14.05
N PRO A 29 9.33 -15.65 13.09
CA PRO A 29 10.07 -16.24 11.99
C PRO A 29 11.35 -16.93 12.47
N ASP A 30 11.81 -17.92 11.71
CA ASP A 30 13.04 -18.68 11.98
C ASP A 30 14.30 -18.07 11.32
N ARG A 31 14.16 -16.95 10.61
CA ARG A 31 15.24 -16.23 9.90
C ARG A 31 15.02 -14.71 9.96
N ILE A 32 16.02 -13.95 9.51
CA ILE A 32 15.96 -12.49 9.49
C ILE A 32 14.82 -11.99 8.58
N VAL A 33 14.11 -10.99 9.06
CA VAL A 33 13.02 -10.33 8.35
C VAL A 33 13.51 -9.00 7.79
N TYR A 34 13.39 -8.84 6.48
CA TYR A 34 13.51 -7.53 5.86
C TYR A 34 12.32 -6.66 6.24
N THR A 35 12.58 -5.47 6.76
CA THR A 35 11.54 -4.51 7.17
C THR A 35 11.73 -3.19 6.46
N GLU A 36 10.63 -2.61 5.99
CA GLU A 36 10.65 -1.29 5.38
C GLU A 36 10.94 -0.20 6.42
N ASN A 37 11.98 0.61 6.17
CA ASN A 37 12.54 1.52 7.18
C ASN A 37 11.53 2.49 7.80
N VAL A 38 10.71 3.19 7.00
CA VAL A 38 9.85 4.25 7.55
C VAL A 38 8.68 3.68 8.35
N HIS A 39 7.93 2.75 7.77
CA HIS A 39 6.69 2.28 8.36
C HIS A 39 6.94 1.25 9.48
N TRP A 40 7.95 0.41 9.32
CA TRP A 40 8.24 -0.67 10.28
C TRP A 40 9.51 -0.43 11.08
N GLY A 41 10.56 0.13 10.47
CA GLY A 41 11.85 0.30 11.13
C GLY A 41 11.96 1.45 12.12
N HIS A 42 11.24 2.55 11.90
CA HIS A 42 11.24 3.71 12.80
C HIS A 42 10.05 3.75 13.75
N SER A 43 8.93 3.12 13.38
CA SER A 43 7.67 3.22 14.12
C SER A 43 7.49 2.12 15.16
N TYR A 44 8.21 1.00 15.04
CA TYR A 44 8.00 -0.18 15.90
C TYR A 44 9.27 -0.75 16.49
N ALA A 45 9.17 -1.14 17.76
CA ALA A 45 10.07 -2.12 18.35
C ALA A 45 9.46 -3.51 18.15
N PHE A 46 10.18 -4.39 17.49
CA PHE A 46 9.82 -5.80 17.41
C PHE A 46 10.11 -6.50 18.73
N ASP A 47 9.47 -7.66 18.96
CA ASP A 47 9.91 -8.57 20.01
C ASP A 47 11.40 -8.90 19.81
N ALA A 48 12.17 -8.94 20.89
CA ALA A 48 13.62 -9.14 20.82
C ALA A 48 14.03 -10.48 20.19
N SER A 49 13.11 -11.45 20.11
CA SER A 49 13.32 -12.71 19.40
C SER A 49 13.26 -12.59 17.88
N ILE A 50 12.68 -11.52 17.33
CA ILE A 50 12.55 -11.28 15.89
C ILE A 50 13.72 -10.43 15.42
N GLN A 51 14.55 -11.01 14.55
CA GLN A 51 15.66 -10.29 13.94
C GLN A 51 15.18 -9.54 12.70
N THR A 52 15.39 -8.23 12.67
CA THR A 52 14.96 -7.36 11.55
C THR A 52 16.12 -6.59 10.96
N THR A 53 16.07 -6.30 9.66
CA THR A 53 17.11 -5.55 8.96
C THR A 53 17.12 -4.06 9.33
N SER A 54 15.95 -3.50 9.67
CA SER A 54 15.86 -2.13 10.16
C SER A 54 16.16 -2.06 11.65
N ILE A 55 17.00 -1.10 12.05
CA ILE A 55 17.25 -0.77 13.45
C ILE A 55 16.67 0.63 13.70
N PRO A 56 15.79 0.82 14.69
CA PRO A 56 15.34 2.16 15.06
C PRO A 56 16.54 2.96 15.58
N THR A 57 17.08 3.85 14.76
CA THR A 57 18.20 4.71 15.17
C THR A 57 17.65 6.01 15.76
N LEU A 58 17.81 6.18 17.08
CA LEU A 58 17.54 7.45 17.76
C LEU A 58 18.68 8.48 17.56
N GLY A 59 19.40 8.41 16.44
CA GLY A 59 20.58 9.24 16.16
C GLY A 59 21.83 8.92 17.02
N LEU A 60 21.80 7.83 17.80
CA LEU A 60 22.90 7.42 18.69
C LEU A 60 23.87 6.40 18.06
N LEU A 61 23.47 5.76 16.95
CA LEU A 61 24.24 4.70 16.31
C LEU A 61 24.56 5.10 14.87
N THR A 62 25.85 5.28 14.57
CA THR A 62 26.38 5.33 13.20
C THR A 62 26.63 3.90 12.74
N LEU A 63 25.81 3.42 11.81
CA LEU A 63 26.01 2.14 11.14
C LEU A 63 26.92 2.37 9.92
N GLU A 64 28.15 1.85 9.95
CA GLU A 64 29.13 1.99 8.87
C GLU A 64 28.77 1.11 7.64
N GLU A 65 28.15 -0.04 7.88
CA GLU A 65 27.56 -0.91 6.85
C GLU A 65 26.16 -1.34 7.32
N SER A 66 25.16 -1.11 6.48
CA SER A 66 23.76 -1.40 6.82
C SER A 66 23.26 -2.62 6.06
N VAL A 67 23.01 -3.72 6.77
CA VAL A 67 22.31 -4.92 6.25
C VAL A 67 21.04 -4.50 5.49
N GLN A 68 20.34 -3.49 5.98
CA GLN A 68 19.16 -2.91 5.31
C GLN A 68 19.45 -2.41 3.89
N SER A 69 20.57 -1.72 3.67
CA SER A 69 20.92 -1.16 2.36
C SER A 69 21.26 -2.26 1.36
N ALA A 70 22.07 -3.23 1.79
CA ALA A 70 22.41 -4.41 0.99
C ALA A 70 21.15 -5.22 0.65
N ALA A 71 20.31 -5.50 1.64
CA ALA A 71 19.03 -6.21 1.46
C ALA A 71 18.07 -5.47 0.53
N THR A 72 17.95 -4.15 0.66
CA THR A 72 17.09 -3.33 -0.21
C THR A 72 17.56 -3.40 -1.66
N THR A 73 18.87 -3.38 -1.89
CA THR A 73 19.44 -3.52 -3.24
C THR A 73 19.19 -4.92 -3.79
N ALA A 74 19.44 -5.96 -2.99
CA ALA A 74 19.22 -7.34 -3.39
C ALA A 74 17.74 -7.64 -3.70
N ILE A 75 16.79 -7.10 -2.92
CA ILE A 75 15.35 -7.19 -3.19
C ILE A 75 15.00 -6.58 -4.56
N ARG A 76 15.54 -5.40 -4.87
CA ARG A 76 15.24 -4.70 -6.14
C ARG A 76 15.79 -5.43 -7.36
N MET A 77 16.86 -6.20 -7.17
CA MET A 77 17.55 -6.93 -8.24
C MET A 77 17.16 -8.40 -8.31
N ASP A 78 16.22 -8.85 -7.47
CA ASP A 78 15.90 -10.28 -7.28
C ASP A 78 17.15 -11.15 -7.00
N ASP A 79 18.13 -10.59 -6.27
CA ASP A 79 19.37 -11.27 -5.91
C ASP A 79 19.16 -12.15 -4.67
N VAL A 80 18.58 -13.32 -4.91
CA VAL A 80 18.31 -14.32 -3.86
C VAL A 80 19.59 -14.78 -3.16
N ALA A 81 20.71 -14.88 -3.87
CA ALA A 81 21.98 -15.32 -3.29
C ALA A 81 22.45 -14.35 -2.20
N THR A 82 22.49 -13.04 -2.52
CA THR A 82 22.84 -12.01 -1.53
C THR A 82 21.84 -12.00 -0.36
N LEU A 83 20.54 -12.17 -0.61
CA LEU A 83 19.55 -12.23 0.47
C LEU A 83 19.80 -13.41 1.42
N ARG A 84 20.22 -14.57 0.90
CA ARG A 84 20.59 -15.73 1.72
C ARG A 84 21.91 -15.55 2.46
N GLU A 85 22.89 -14.90 1.86
CA GLU A 85 24.14 -14.54 2.54
C GLU A 85 23.88 -13.62 3.74
N LEU A 86 22.87 -12.75 3.65
CA LEU A 86 22.39 -11.90 4.74
C LEU A 86 21.43 -12.61 5.72
N ASP A 87 21.23 -13.93 5.58
CA ASP A 87 20.27 -14.77 6.33
C ASP A 87 18.81 -14.27 6.29
N ILE A 88 18.43 -13.57 5.22
CA ILE A 88 17.06 -13.08 5.04
C ILE A 88 16.18 -14.24 4.57
N GLY A 89 15.14 -14.52 5.36
CA GLY A 89 14.11 -15.51 5.05
C GLY A 89 12.77 -14.91 4.64
N TYR A 90 12.51 -13.70 5.11
CA TYR A 90 11.19 -13.09 5.08
C TYR A 90 11.27 -11.60 4.83
N ALA A 91 10.14 -11.00 4.47
CA ALA A 91 9.99 -9.55 4.40
C ALA A 91 8.65 -9.11 4.97
N ILE A 92 8.56 -7.84 5.38
CA ILE A 92 7.33 -7.17 5.79
C ILE A 92 7.21 -5.87 5.02
N SER A 93 6.00 -5.58 4.52
CA SER A 93 5.67 -4.33 3.84
C SER A 93 4.39 -3.72 4.39
N SER A 94 4.36 -2.39 4.52
CA SER A 94 3.14 -1.62 4.82
C SER A 94 2.43 -1.21 3.51
N PRO A 95 1.09 -1.05 3.50
CA PRO A 95 0.39 -0.49 2.34
C PRO A 95 0.76 0.99 2.07
N ILE A 96 1.28 1.70 3.08
CA ILE A 96 1.78 3.08 2.92
C ILE A 96 3.08 3.10 2.08
N GLY A 97 3.87 2.04 2.22
CA GLY A 97 5.17 1.89 1.59
C GLY A 97 5.11 1.45 0.14
N THR A 98 6.28 1.16 -0.43
CA THR A 98 6.40 0.74 -1.83
C THR A 98 7.09 -0.60 -2.02
N VAL A 99 7.63 -1.21 -0.96
CA VAL A 99 8.29 -2.52 -1.03
C VAL A 99 7.36 -3.61 -1.59
N ALA A 100 6.07 -3.58 -1.24
CA ALA A 100 5.09 -4.54 -1.76
C ALA A 100 4.99 -4.55 -3.30
N LEU A 101 5.20 -3.39 -3.93
CA LEU A 101 5.18 -3.22 -5.39
C LEU A 101 6.47 -3.72 -6.06
N THR A 102 7.54 -3.93 -5.28
CA THR A 102 8.77 -4.59 -5.75
C THR A 102 8.71 -6.10 -5.52
N LEU A 103 8.21 -6.54 -4.36
CA LEU A 103 8.08 -7.96 -4.03
C LEU A 103 6.97 -8.66 -4.83
N GLY A 104 5.91 -7.94 -5.19
CA GLY A 104 4.76 -8.50 -5.91
C GLY A 104 5.11 -9.10 -7.28
N PRO A 105 5.79 -8.37 -8.17
CA PRO A 105 6.17 -8.91 -9.48
C PRO A 105 7.28 -9.98 -9.43
N SER A 106 8.04 -10.03 -8.34
CA SER A 106 9.17 -10.96 -8.21
C SER A 106 8.71 -12.42 -8.17
N PRO A 107 9.39 -13.33 -8.90
CA PRO A 107 9.06 -14.74 -8.86
C PRO A 107 9.50 -15.41 -7.56
N TYR A 108 10.35 -14.79 -6.73
CA TYR A 108 10.97 -15.44 -5.57
C TYR A 108 10.24 -15.21 -4.25
N TRP A 109 9.19 -14.38 -4.25
CA TRP A 109 8.43 -14.05 -3.05
C TRP A 109 7.02 -14.63 -3.09
N SER A 110 6.49 -14.99 -1.92
CA SER A 110 5.08 -15.32 -1.72
C SER A 110 4.53 -14.57 -0.52
N VAL A 111 3.24 -14.23 -0.57
CA VAL A 111 2.53 -13.62 0.56
C VAL A 111 2.03 -14.75 1.47
N GLU A 112 2.54 -14.79 2.70
CA GLU A 112 2.10 -15.73 3.73
C GLU A 112 0.88 -15.18 4.48
N ARG A 113 0.86 -13.87 4.75
CA ARG A 113 -0.27 -13.17 5.39
C ARG A 113 -0.47 -11.80 4.76
N ASN A 114 -1.73 -11.38 4.65
CA ASN A 114 -2.14 -10.06 4.20
C ASN A 114 -3.25 -9.55 5.13
N TYR A 115 -3.06 -8.37 5.71
CA TYR A 115 -4.06 -7.65 6.48
C TYR A 115 -4.18 -6.24 5.91
N GLN A 116 -5.24 -5.97 5.13
CA GLN A 116 -5.48 -4.67 4.50
C GLN A 116 -4.26 -4.09 3.76
N GLY A 117 -3.50 -4.94 3.06
CA GLY A 117 -2.33 -4.57 2.29
C GLY A 117 -1.01 -4.61 3.07
N ALA A 118 -1.06 -4.72 4.41
CA ALA A 118 0.13 -5.03 5.21
C ALA A 118 0.45 -6.51 5.06
N ARG A 119 1.65 -6.82 4.57
CA ARG A 119 1.99 -8.17 4.10
C ARG A 119 3.24 -8.71 4.76
N TYR A 120 3.18 -10.00 5.06
CA TYR A 120 4.32 -10.82 5.44
C TYR A 120 4.65 -11.79 4.33
N TRP A 121 5.90 -11.77 3.92
CA TRP A 121 6.40 -12.40 2.72
C TRP A 121 7.44 -13.46 3.05
N LYS A 122 7.47 -14.52 2.28
CA LYS A 122 8.48 -15.57 2.36
C LYS A 122 9.35 -15.58 1.10
N LEU A 123 10.67 -15.66 1.30
CA LEU A 123 11.65 -15.79 0.23
C LEU A 123 11.85 -17.26 -0.14
N TRP A 124 11.87 -17.55 -1.44
CA TRP A 124 12.12 -18.87 -2.01
C TRP A 124 13.43 -18.86 -2.81
N ASP A 125 14.12 -19.99 -2.81
CA ASP A 125 15.36 -20.17 -3.58
C ASP A 125 15.08 -20.43 -5.07
N GLU A 126 13.91 -20.99 -5.34
CA GLU A 126 13.36 -21.24 -6.67
C GLU A 126 12.08 -20.41 -6.83
N PRO A 127 11.55 -20.24 -8.06
CA PRO A 127 10.30 -19.54 -8.26
C PRO A 127 9.21 -20.02 -7.30
N SER A 128 8.63 -19.08 -6.58
CA SER A 128 7.64 -19.31 -5.54
C SER A 128 6.42 -20.02 -6.14
N PRO A 129 5.74 -20.88 -5.35
CA PRO A 129 4.59 -21.63 -5.84
C PRO A 129 3.37 -20.74 -6.13
N SER A 130 3.41 -19.47 -5.71
CA SER A 130 2.34 -18.50 -5.92
C SER A 130 2.92 -17.23 -6.53
N ARG A 131 2.66 -16.99 -7.82
CA ARG A 131 2.99 -15.70 -8.43
C ARG A 131 2.27 -14.59 -7.67
N VAL A 132 2.97 -13.48 -7.44
CA VAL A 132 2.41 -12.34 -6.72
C VAL A 132 2.04 -11.23 -7.72
N SER A 133 1.26 -10.29 -7.21
CA SER A 133 0.50 -9.32 -7.98
C SER A 133 1.36 -8.33 -8.74
N GLU A 134 0.87 -7.91 -9.92
CA GLU A 134 1.38 -6.76 -10.65
C GLU A 134 0.64 -5.49 -10.20
N GLY A 135 1.38 -4.44 -9.87
CA GLY A 135 0.82 -3.14 -9.49
C GLY A 135 0.54 -2.28 -10.72
N ILE A 136 -0.57 -1.55 -10.72
CA ILE A 136 -1.01 -0.70 -11.83
C ILE A 136 -1.46 0.65 -11.28
N ALA A 137 -0.88 1.73 -11.80
CA ALA A 137 -1.27 3.09 -11.48
C ALA A 137 -2.51 3.50 -12.27
N PHE A 138 -3.32 4.38 -11.69
CA PHE A 138 -4.36 5.10 -12.42
C PHE A 138 -3.73 6.23 -13.22
N ASP A 139 -4.26 6.50 -14.42
CA ASP A 139 -3.85 7.66 -15.21
C ASP A 139 -4.33 8.95 -14.55
N SER A 140 -3.37 9.84 -14.26
CA SER A 140 -3.62 11.15 -13.67
C SER A 140 -4.33 12.09 -14.64
N THR A 141 -4.06 11.96 -15.95
CA THR A 141 -4.67 12.83 -16.98
C THR A 141 -6.18 12.61 -17.01
N THR A 142 -6.61 11.34 -17.01
CA THR A 142 -8.02 10.97 -16.91
C THR A 142 -8.68 11.57 -15.65
N CYS A 143 -7.98 11.61 -14.51
CA CYS A 143 -8.50 12.29 -13.31
C CYS A 143 -8.69 13.79 -13.52
N GLU A 144 -7.67 14.49 -14.02
CA GLU A 144 -7.71 15.95 -14.19
C GLU A 144 -8.81 16.43 -15.15
N GLU A 145 -9.21 15.58 -16.11
CA GLU A 145 -10.32 15.86 -17.02
C GLU A 145 -11.71 15.64 -16.36
N MET A 146 -11.78 14.83 -15.29
CA MET A 146 -13.02 14.55 -14.58
C MET A 146 -13.34 15.62 -13.53
N LYS A 147 -14.52 16.22 -13.66
CA LYS A 147 -15.01 17.21 -12.68
C LYS A 147 -15.07 16.60 -11.27
N GLY A 148 -14.32 17.20 -10.35
CA GLY A 148 -14.29 16.79 -8.94
C GLY A 148 -13.32 15.66 -8.61
N CYS A 149 -12.46 15.27 -9.55
CA CYS A 149 -11.30 14.43 -9.30
C CYS A 149 -10.08 15.36 -9.19
N GLU A 150 -9.35 15.29 -8.07
CA GLU A 150 -8.26 16.23 -7.79
C GLU A 150 -6.94 15.47 -7.58
N MET A 151 -5.85 16.03 -8.08
CA MET A 151 -4.50 15.56 -7.79
C MET A 151 -3.92 16.39 -6.64
N LYS A 152 -3.84 15.82 -5.43
CA LYS A 152 -3.26 16.50 -4.25
C LYS A 152 -1.92 15.87 -3.85
N LEU A 153 -1.04 16.65 -3.22
CA LEU A 153 0.24 16.13 -2.71
C LEU A 153 0.01 15.00 -1.71
N ASP A 154 0.73 13.90 -1.88
CA ASP A 154 0.70 12.79 -0.95
C ASP A 154 1.39 13.19 0.38
N PRO A 155 0.73 12.98 1.54
CA PRO A 155 1.33 13.17 2.85
C PRO A 155 2.61 12.33 3.06
N TRP A 156 2.73 11.21 2.35
CA TRP A 156 3.81 10.23 2.49
C TRP A 156 4.88 10.31 1.40
N ARG A 157 4.80 11.29 0.47
CA ARG A 157 5.73 11.40 -0.67
C ARG A 157 7.21 11.37 -0.28
N ASN A 158 7.59 12.08 0.80
CA ASN A 158 8.98 12.17 1.27
C ASN A 158 9.48 10.89 1.94
N HIS A 159 8.59 9.92 2.14
CA HIS A 159 8.88 8.63 2.76
C HIS A 159 8.84 7.47 1.76
N ARG A 160 8.58 7.77 0.48
CA ARG A 160 8.73 6.82 -0.63
C ARG A 160 10.11 6.96 -1.26
N PHE A 161 11.04 6.08 -0.88
CA PHE A 161 12.39 6.06 -1.45
C PHE A 161 12.48 5.32 -2.80
N ASN A 162 11.35 4.86 -3.31
CA ASN A 162 11.21 4.23 -4.62
C ASN A 162 9.75 4.38 -5.06
N ASP A 163 9.52 4.56 -6.36
CA ASP A 163 8.18 4.59 -6.94
C ASP A 163 8.09 3.66 -8.16
N PRO A 164 7.88 2.35 -7.93
CA PRO A 164 7.82 1.35 -9.02
C PRO A 164 6.74 1.62 -10.07
N LEU A 165 5.76 2.46 -9.74
CA LEU A 165 4.61 2.76 -10.59
C LEU A 165 4.65 4.18 -11.17
N ASP A 166 5.73 4.94 -10.95
CA ASP A 166 5.90 6.31 -11.45
C ASP A 166 4.68 7.22 -11.21
N ARG A 167 4.13 7.17 -9.99
CA ARG A 167 2.87 7.83 -9.61
C ARG A 167 3.04 9.29 -9.22
N SER A 168 4.24 9.85 -9.35
CA SER A 168 4.62 11.18 -8.88
C SER A 168 4.39 11.39 -7.37
N ASP A 169 4.55 12.63 -6.92
CA ASP A 169 4.27 13.08 -5.56
C ASP A 169 2.79 13.30 -5.25
N HIS A 170 1.91 13.21 -6.25
CA HIS A 170 0.47 13.49 -6.10
C HIS A 170 -0.36 12.21 -6.07
N ARG A 171 -1.54 12.27 -5.46
CA ARG A 171 -2.54 11.21 -5.43
C ARG A 171 -3.89 11.73 -5.87
N ILE A 172 -4.65 10.82 -6.47
CA ILE A 172 -6.05 11.04 -6.83
C ILE A 172 -6.87 11.15 -5.56
N ILE A 173 -7.63 12.23 -5.44
CA ILE A 173 -8.53 12.53 -4.34
C ILE A 173 -9.94 12.72 -4.88
N LEU A 174 -10.89 12.00 -4.29
CA LEU A 174 -12.31 12.02 -4.64
C LEU A 174 -13.11 12.48 -3.42
N GLU A 175 -13.63 13.70 -3.48
CA GLU A 175 -14.37 14.35 -2.38
C GLU A 175 -15.75 14.85 -2.81
N LYS A 176 -16.06 14.84 -4.12
CA LYS A 176 -17.32 15.37 -4.64
C LYS A 176 -18.22 14.22 -5.07
N LYS A 177 -19.52 14.41 -4.89
CA LYS A 177 -20.54 13.52 -5.42
C LYS A 177 -20.36 13.42 -6.94
N GLY A 178 -20.26 12.20 -7.44
CA GLY A 178 -20.01 11.97 -8.85
C GLY A 178 -19.67 10.53 -9.17
N THR A 179 -19.53 10.28 -10.47
CA THR A 179 -19.07 9.01 -11.01
C THR A 179 -17.74 9.26 -11.72
N TYR A 180 -16.71 8.57 -11.27
CA TYR A 180 -15.34 8.66 -11.77
C TYR A 180 -15.01 7.36 -12.47
N THR A 181 -14.62 7.42 -13.75
CA THR A 181 -14.41 6.22 -14.56
C THR A 181 -13.05 6.27 -15.22
N TRP A 182 -12.27 5.21 -15.02
CA TRP A 182 -11.08 4.92 -15.80
C TRP A 182 -11.39 3.69 -16.65
N ASN A 183 -11.48 3.89 -17.96
CA ASN A 183 -11.65 2.79 -18.91
C ASN A 183 -10.28 2.28 -19.33
N SER A 184 -10.16 0.97 -19.56
CA SER A 184 -8.96 0.33 -20.06
C SER A 184 -7.72 0.68 -19.23
N VAL A 185 -7.84 0.71 -17.90
CA VAL A 185 -6.70 0.85 -16.96
C VAL A 185 -5.66 -0.23 -17.24
N VAL A 186 -6.14 -1.39 -17.66
CA VAL A 186 -5.35 -2.40 -18.37
C VAL A 186 -5.94 -2.56 -19.75
N ASP A 187 -5.08 -2.61 -20.76
CA ASP A 187 -5.42 -3.01 -22.13
C ASP A 187 -4.28 -3.88 -22.68
N ASP A 188 -4.31 -5.16 -22.30
CA ASP A 188 -3.30 -6.12 -22.73
C ASP A 188 -3.99 -7.43 -23.14
N ALA A 189 -3.78 -7.82 -24.39
CA ALA A 189 -4.32 -9.06 -24.94
C ALA A 189 -3.87 -10.32 -24.17
N ASN A 190 -2.78 -10.25 -23.41
CA ASN A 190 -2.29 -11.33 -22.55
C ASN A 190 -3.05 -11.43 -21.22
N VAL A 191 -3.83 -10.41 -20.85
CA VAL A 191 -4.65 -10.38 -19.63
C VAL A 191 -6.01 -11.01 -19.94
N GLN A 192 -6.03 -12.35 -19.90
CA GLN A 192 -7.21 -13.16 -20.15
C GLN A 192 -7.38 -14.25 -19.09
N GLY A 193 -8.58 -14.34 -18.53
CA GLY A 193 -8.93 -15.35 -17.53
C GLY A 193 -9.53 -14.75 -16.27
N LEU A 194 -9.63 -15.58 -15.24
CA LEU A 194 -10.03 -15.14 -13.91
C LEU A 194 -8.83 -14.51 -13.21
N TYR A 195 -8.99 -13.26 -12.79
CA TYR A 195 -7.99 -12.53 -12.00
C TYR A 195 -8.61 -12.14 -10.66
N ASN A 196 -7.78 -12.16 -9.62
CA ASN A 196 -8.05 -11.47 -8.37
C ASN A 196 -7.53 -10.04 -8.50
N VAL A 197 -8.46 -9.08 -8.58
CA VAL A 197 -8.16 -7.65 -8.72
C VAL A 197 -8.36 -7.00 -7.36
N CYS A 198 -7.33 -6.34 -6.85
CA CYS A 198 -7.39 -5.61 -5.61
C CYS A 198 -7.18 -4.11 -5.83
N ILE A 199 -7.90 -3.27 -5.08
CA ILE A 199 -7.70 -1.82 -5.07
C ILE A 199 -7.12 -1.39 -3.73
N VAL A 200 -6.10 -0.53 -3.80
CA VAL A 200 -5.47 0.10 -2.63
C VAL A 200 -5.89 1.55 -2.58
N TYR A 201 -6.53 1.92 -1.47
CA TYR A 201 -7.07 3.26 -1.28
C TYR A 201 -7.10 3.60 0.22
N GLU A 202 -7.20 4.88 0.53
CA GLU A 202 -7.39 5.40 1.88
C GLU A 202 -8.76 6.08 1.95
N GLN A 203 -9.56 5.75 2.96
CA GLN A 203 -10.79 6.44 3.29
C GLN A 203 -10.46 7.57 4.26
N ILE A 204 -10.59 8.81 3.80
CA ILE A 204 -10.28 10.01 4.56
C ILE A 204 -11.46 10.31 5.49
N GLY A 205 -11.23 10.19 6.79
CA GLY A 205 -12.25 10.32 7.82
C GLY A 205 -13.39 9.31 7.73
N ASP A 206 -14.51 9.66 8.34
CA ASP A 206 -15.73 8.86 8.36
C ASP A 206 -16.55 9.14 7.08
N PHE A 207 -16.26 8.37 6.03
CA PHE A 207 -16.89 8.52 4.71
C PHE A 207 -17.27 7.17 4.13
N ASP A 208 -18.51 6.74 4.31
CA ASP A 208 -19.00 5.44 3.86
C ASP A 208 -19.85 5.51 2.58
N SER A 209 -20.00 6.70 1.98
CA SER A 209 -20.96 6.96 0.91
C SER A 209 -20.39 6.76 -0.50
N TYR A 210 -19.76 5.61 -0.73
CA TYR A 210 -19.13 5.27 -2.01
C TYR A 210 -19.32 3.82 -2.46
N GLN A 211 -19.07 3.55 -3.74
CA GLN A 211 -18.96 2.22 -4.33
C GLN A 211 -17.78 2.18 -5.30
N ILE A 212 -17.10 1.02 -5.37
CA ILE A 212 -16.04 0.75 -6.34
C ILE A 212 -16.50 -0.44 -7.18
N ILE A 213 -16.42 -0.28 -8.50
CA ILE A 213 -16.97 -1.21 -9.48
C ILE A 213 -15.85 -1.53 -10.47
N ILE A 214 -15.57 -2.82 -10.64
CA ILE A 214 -14.53 -3.34 -11.53
C ILE A 214 -15.20 -4.20 -12.61
N ASN A 215 -15.05 -3.86 -13.89
CA ASN A 215 -15.74 -4.52 -15.01
C ASN A 215 -17.21 -4.87 -14.68
N GLU A 216 -18.00 -3.85 -14.33
CA GLU A 216 -19.43 -3.96 -13.96
C GLU A 216 -19.74 -4.68 -12.63
N ARG A 217 -18.73 -5.24 -11.93
CA ARG A 217 -18.91 -5.90 -10.64
C ARG A 217 -18.62 -4.94 -9.50
N ALA A 218 -19.63 -4.63 -8.69
CA ALA A 218 -19.43 -3.92 -7.43
C ALA A 218 -18.58 -4.77 -6.47
N MET A 219 -17.58 -4.13 -5.86
CA MET A 219 -16.76 -4.71 -4.81
C MET A 219 -17.53 -4.74 -3.48
N ASP A 220 -17.29 -5.79 -2.69
CA ASP A 220 -17.65 -5.78 -1.27
C ASP A 220 -16.54 -5.04 -0.54
N LEU A 221 -16.87 -3.93 0.12
CA LEU A 221 -15.89 -3.00 0.67
C LEU A 221 -16.07 -2.92 2.18
N ASN A 222 -14.98 -3.14 2.93
CA ASN A 222 -14.96 -2.80 4.33
C ASN A 222 -14.69 -1.29 4.48
N LYS A 223 -15.75 -0.52 4.72
CA LYS A 223 -15.70 0.95 4.75
C LYS A 223 -15.18 1.48 6.09
N MET A 224 -13.91 1.24 6.35
CA MET A 224 -13.21 1.75 7.54
C MET A 224 -12.32 2.93 7.14
N SER A 225 -12.19 3.90 8.04
CA SER A 225 -11.24 5.01 7.87
C SER A 225 -9.80 4.49 7.78
N GLY A 226 -8.94 5.26 7.13
CA GLY A 226 -7.55 4.88 6.90
C GLY A 226 -7.36 3.97 5.67
N TRP A 227 -6.28 3.22 5.66
CA TRP A 227 -5.83 2.42 4.51
C TRP A 227 -6.63 1.13 4.35
N ASN A 228 -7.03 0.86 3.11
CA ASN A 228 -7.82 -0.30 2.73
C ASN A 228 -7.18 -1.01 1.52
N HIS A 229 -7.30 -2.33 1.51
CA HIS A 229 -6.92 -3.22 0.42
C HIS A 229 -8.07 -4.20 0.24
N GLU A 230 -8.87 -4.00 -0.80
CA GLU A 230 -10.06 -4.80 -1.06
C GLU A 230 -9.93 -5.51 -2.39
N CYS A 231 -10.38 -6.76 -2.46
CA CYS A 231 -10.18 -7.62 -3.62
C CYS A 231 -11.48 -8.25 -4.11
N THR A 232 -11.57 -8.45 -5.42
CA THR A 232 -12.66 -9.21 -6.04
C THR A 232 -12.14 -10.05 -7.20
N ASN A 233 -12.79 -11.18 -7.46
CA ASN A 233 -12.46 -12.01 -8.60
C ASN A 233 -13.23 -11.51 -9.83
N VAL A 234 -12.51 -11.19 -10.90
CA VAL A 234 -13.05 -10.62 -12.14
C VAL A 234 -12.59 -11.45 -13.32
N GLN A 235 -13.52 -11.77 -14.20
CA GLN A 235 -13.18 -12.35 -15.49
C GLN A 235 -12.70 -11.22 -16.41
N LEU A 236 -11.41 -11.23 -16.75
CA LEU A 236 -10.82 -10.27 -17.67
C LEU A 236 -10.73 -10.89 -19.07
N ASN A 237 -11.04 -10.06 -20.07
CA ASN A 237 -10.91 -10.38 -21.48
C ASN A 237 -10.27 -9.16 -22.15
N GLN A 238 -8.96 -9.00 -21.94
CA GLN A 238 -8.10 -7.89 -22.37
C GLN A 238 -8.16 -6.62 -21.51
N THR A 239 -9.35 -6.13 -21.17
CA THR A 239 -9.49 -4.83 -20.50
C THR A 239 -9.89 -4.92 -19.03
N LEU A 240 -9.42 -3.93 -18.27
CA LEU A 240 -9.85 -3.64 -16.90
C LEU A 240 -10.36 -2.20 -16.80
N ASP A 241 -11.64 -2.05 -16.52
CA ASP A 241 -12.33 -0.79 -16.28
C ASP A 241 -12.60 -0.64 -14.77
N VAL A 242 -12.40 0.56 -14.27
CA VAL A 242 -12.68 0.92 -12.88
C VAL A 242 -13.61 2.11 -12.83
N ARG A 243 -14.72 1.96 -12.10
CA ARG A 243 -15.66 3.04 -11.81
C ARG A 243 -15.80 3.21 -10.31
N ILE A 244 -15.65 4.44 -9.84
CA ILE A 244 -15.83 4.82 -8.43
C ILE A 244 -16.99 5.81 -8.37
N GLU A 245 -17.97 5.52 -7.52
CA GLU A 245 -19.16 6.36 -7.36
C GLU A 245 -19.23 6.91 -5.94
N LEU A 246 -19.27 8.23 -5.81
CA LEU A 246 -19.52 8.92 -4.56
C LEU A 246 -20.98 9.40 -4.55
N ASN A 247 -21.76 8.94 -3.58
CA ASN A 247 -23.18 9.25 -3.48
C ASN A 247 -23.46 10.58 -2.78
N GLN A 248 -22.47 11.11 -2.06
CA GLN A 248 -22.50 12.37 -1.32
C GLN A 248 -21.18 13.12 -1.49
N ASP A 249 -21.23 14.44 -1.31
CA ASP A 249 -20.02 15.24 -1.13
C ASP A 249 -19.39 14.90 0.22
N GLY A 250 -18.07 15.01 0.29
CA GLY A 250 -17.34 14.95 1.54
C GLY A 250 -17.71 16.08 2.50
N ALA A 251 -17.61 15.79 3.78
CA ALA A 251 -17.82 16.76 4.84
C ALA A 251 -16.51 17.45 5.18
N ALA A 252 -16.58 18.72 5.57
CA ALA A 252 -15.42 19.42 6.13
C ALA A 252 -14.95 18.69 7.39
N TRP A 253 -13.65 18.42 7.47
CA TRP A 253 -13.03 17.79 8.63
C TRP A 253 -11.70 18.47 8.98
N ILE A 254 -11.27 18.28 10.21
CA ILE A 254 -9.99 18.77 10.68
C ILE A 254 -8.92 17.82 10.17
N ASN A 255 -8.08 18.30 9.25
CA ASN A 255 -6.98 17.51 8.70
C ASN A 255 -5.80 17.53 9.69
N PRO A 256 -5.54 16.41 10.38
CA PRO A 256 -4.51 16.38 11.40
C PRO A 256 -3.11 16.39 10.76
N LEU A 257 -3.00 16.07 9.46
CA LEU A 257 -1.75 16.16 8.71
C LEU A 257 -1.27 17.61 8.57
N GLY A 258 -2.19 18.58 8.52
CA GLY A 258 -1.87 20.01 8.53
C GLY A 258 -1.07 20.43 9.76
N PHE A 259 -1.42 19.89 10.94
CA PHE A 259 -0.70 20.17 12.19
C PHE A 259 0.68 19.50 12.23
N SER A 260 0.84 18.35 11.58
CA SER A 260 2.13 17.66 11.47
C SER A 260 3.07 18.25 10.41
N GLY A 261 2.58 19.17 9.56
CA GLY A 261 3.32 19.72 8.42
C GLY A 261 3.42 18.79 7.20
N ARG A 262 2.76 17.61 7.24
CA ARG A 262 2.67 16.69 6.09
C ARG A 262 1.69 17.16 5.02
N SER A 263 0.71 17.98 5.42
CA SER A 263 -0.21 18.70 4.53
C SER A 263 -0.11 20.21 4.77
N SER A 264 -0.42 21.02 3.74
CA SER A 264 -0.60 22.47 3.89
C SER A 264 -2.01 22.85 4.36
N GLU A 265 -2.94 21.90 4.36
CA GLU A 265 -4.35 22.11 4.68
C GLU A 265 -4.65 21.69 6.12
N ILE A 266 -5.25 22.59 6.90
CA ILE A 266 -5.72 22.33 8.28
C ILE A 266 -7.17 21.88 8.30
N ILE A 267 -7.96 22.37 7.35
CA ILE A 267 -9.34 21.94 7.09
C ILE A 267 -9.33 21.34 5.70
N ASP A 268 -9.82 20.12 5.59
CA ASP A 268 -9.88 19.36 4.35
C ASP A 268 -11.29 18.73 4.24
N SER A 269 -11.52 17.86 3.27
CA SER A 269 -12.79 17.15 3.10
C SER A 269 -12.61 15.64 3.28
N THR A 270 -13.61 14.99 3.88
CA THR A 270 -13.67 13.52 3.88
C THR A 270 -13.85 13.01 2.45
N GLY A 271 -13.45 11.78 2.17
CA GLY A 271 -13.48 11.26 0.81
C GLY A 271 -12.58 10.04 0.64
N LEU A 272 -12.07 9.84 -0.57
CA LEU A 272 -11.16 8.75 -0.90
C LEU A 272 -9.86 9.28 -1.49
N ARG A 273 -8.73 8.69 -1.08
CA ARG A 273 -7.44 8.81 -1.75
C ARG A 273 -7.10 7.49 -2.43
N ILE A 274 -6.91 7.52 -3.74
CA ILE A 274 -6.68 6.31 -4.54
C ILE A 274 -5.18 6.13 -4.80
N HIS A 275 -4.67 4.90 -4.61
CA HIS A 275 -3.23 4.60 -4.73
C HIS A 275 -2.89 3.81 -5.98
N HIS A 276 -3.39 2.58 -6.10
CA HIS A 276 -3.10 1.68 -7.22
C HIS A 276 -4.04 0.49 -7.23
N ILE A 277 -4.00 -0.27 -8.32
CA ILE A 277 -4.63 -1.58 -8.46
C ILE A 277 -3.53 -2.63 -8.39
N GLU A 278 -3.86 -3.82 -7.89
CA GLU A 278 -3.02 -5.00 -7.96
C GLU A 278 -3.76 -6.11 -8.69
N LEU A 279 -3.13 -6.68 -9.73
CA LEU A 279 -3.66 -7.82 -10.47
C LEU A 279 -2.90 -9.08 -10.10
N LYS A 280 -3.63 -10.09 -9.66
CA LYS A 280 -3.10 -11.43 -9.39
C LYS A 280 -3.86 -12.46 -10.19
N ARG A 281 -3.14 -13.39 -10.81
CA ARG A 281 -3.71 -14.53 -11.54
C ARG A 281 -3.82 -15.76 -10.66
#